data_AF-A0A347VQU3-F1
#
_entry.id   AF-A0A347VQU3-F1
#
_cell.length_a   1.000
_cell.length_b   1.000
_cell.length_c   1.000
_cell.angle_alpha   90.00
_cell.angle_beta   90.00
_cell.angle_gamma   90.00
#
_symmetry.space_group_name_H-M   'P 1'
#
loop_
_entity.id
_entity.type
_entity.pdbx_description
1 polymer ?
#
loop_
_entity_poly.entity_id
_entity_poly.type
_entity_poly.pdbx_seq_one_letter_code
_entity_poly.pdbx_strand_id
1 'polypeptide(L)'
;MDAVFPFDKVTLVYEGSEFLVGFGKNTRNRNKYSVGLRWKSYKYDGSDNTGFPYDSSKKGVWFMIPIHLSAAFLETLKGNKYSKKDALDNAIKLLKEQN
;
A
#
# COMPACT_ATOMS: atom_id res chain seq x y z
N MET A 1 6.85 -14.71 -13.61
CA MET A 1 7.06 -13.25 -13.53
C MET A 1 6.64 -12.80 -12.14
N ASP A 2 7.60 -12.61 -11.23
CA ASP A 2 7.31 -12.22 -9.85
C ASP A 2 7.12 -10.70 -9.74
N ALA A 3 5.88 -10.23 -9.74
CA ALA A 3 5.57 -8.84 -9.41
C ALA A 3 5.32 -8.73 -7.89
N VAL A 4 6.40 -8.72 -7.09
CA VAL A 4 6.36 -8.41 -5.66
C VAL A 4 7.33 -7.26 -5.42
N PHE A 5 6.85 -6.02 -5.48
CA PHE A 5 7.74 -4.88 -5.35
C PHE A 5 7.13 -3.85 -4.42
N PRO A 6 7.33 -3.97 -3.10
CA PRO A 6 6.60 -3.13 -2.20
C PRO A 6 7.30 -1.79 -2.07
N PHE A 7 8.46 -1.70 -1.44
CA PHE A 7 9.16 -0.43 -1.21
C PHE A 7 10.62 -0.74 -0.90
N ASP A 8 11.55 0.22 -1.06
CA ASP A 8 12.90 0.07 -0.47
C ASP A 8 12.79 -0.04 1.07
N LYS A 9 11.86 0.73 1.65
CA LYS A 9 11.45 0.68 3.05
C LYS A 9 9.98 1.06 3.16
N VAL A 10 9.20 0.27 3.89
CA VAL A 10 7.77 0.54 4.11
C VAL A 10 7.58 1.33 5.40
N THR A 11 6.91 2.46 5.32
CA THR A 11 6.32 3.15 6.46
C THR A 11 4.83 2.84 6.46
N LEU A 12 4.33 2.22 7.53
CA LEU A 12 2.89 2.02 7.70
C LEU A 12 2.21 3.36 7.98
N VAL A 13 1.14 3.66 7.25
CA VAL A 13 0.32 4.88 7.43
C VAL A 13 -1.08 4.56 7.93
N TYR A 14 -1.53 3.31 7.76
CA TYR A 14 -2.79 2.79 8.30
C TYR A 14 -2.65 1.32 8.68
N GLU A 15 -3.27 0.95 9.80
CA GLU A 15 -3.24 -0.40 10.33
C GLU A 15 -4.61 -0.83 10.88
N GLY A 16 -5.50 -1.27 9.99
CA GLY A 16 -6.83 -1.77 10.32
C GLY A 16 -6.83 -3.24 10.76
N SER A 17 -8.02 -3.80 10.99
CA SER A 17 -8.20 -5.23 11.29
C SER A 17 -7.99 -6.11 10.06
N GLU A 18 -8.51 -5.68 8.90
CA GLU A 18 -8.50 -6.47 7.66
C GLU A 18 -7.30 -6.20 6.76
N PHE A 19 -6.81 -4.95 6.77
CA PHE A 19 -5.77 -4.51 5.85
C PHE A 19 -4.83 -3.46 6.45
N LEU A 20 -3.71 -3.30 5.78
CA LEU A 20 -2.62 -2.38 6.03
C LEU A 20 -2.47 -1.46 4.83
N VAL A 21 -2.07 -0.21 5.09
CA VAL A 21 -1.60 0.70 4.04
C VAL A 21 -0.17 1.12 4.35
N GLY A 22 0.69 0.94 3.36
CA GLY A 22 2.10 1.27 3.39
C GLY A 22 2.42 2.39 2.41
N PHE A 23 3.42 3.17 2.77
CA PHE A 23 3.99 4.25 1.97
C PHE A 23 5.51 4.08 1.93
N GLY A 24 6.12 4.40 0.78
CA GLY A 24 7.58 4.36 0.66
C GLY A 24 8.06 4.67 -0.76
N LYS A 25 9.37 4.63 -0.95
CA LYS A 25 9.99 4.79 -2.28
C LYS A 25 9.74 3.55 -3.15
N ASN A 26 9.40 3.80 -4.39
CA ASN A 26 9.20 2.77 -5.39
C ASN A 26 10.55 2.13 -5.76
N THR A 27 10.65 0.81 -5.68
CA THR A 27 11.90 0.11 -6.00
C THR A 27 12.27 0.17 -7.48
N ARG A 28 11.29 0.38 -8.38
CA ARG A 28 11.50 0.55 -9.83
C ARG A 28 11.84 1.98 -10.21
N ASN A 29 11.41 2.96 -9.41
CA ASN A 29 11.76 4.36 -9.59
C ASN A 29 11.97 5.01 -8.23
N ARG A 30 13.20 4.97 -7.73
CA ARG A 30 13.57 5.46 -6.39
C ARG A 30 13.41 6.98 -6.22
N ASN A 31 13.13 7.71 -7.29
CA ASN A 31 12.79 9.13 -7.27
C ASN A 31 11.29 9.37 -7.00
N LYS A 32 10.47 8.31 -7.05
CA LYS A 32 9.03 8.39 -6.79
C LYS A 32 8.65 7.64 -5.53
N TYR A 33 7.68 8.20 -4.83
CA TYR A 33 6.96 7.56 -3.75
C TYR A 33 5.74 6.82 -4.30
N SER A 34 5.34 5.77 -3.60
CA SER A 34 4.16 4.99 -3.93
C SER A 34 3.40 4.60 -2.66
N VAL A 35 2.17 4.16 -2.86
CA VAL A 35 1.29 3.68 -1.80
C VAL A 35 0.86 2.25 -2.14
N GLY A 36 0.79 1.40 -1.12
CA GLY A 36 0.45 0.01 -1.27
C GLY A 36 -0.57 -0.41 -0.21
N LEU A 37 -1.44 -1.33 -0.58
CA LEU A 37 -2.41 -1.95 0.31
C LEU A 37 -2.06 -3.44 0.49
N ARG A 38 -2.27 -3.97 1.70
CA ARG A 38 -2.02 -5.38 2.00
C ARG A 38 -3.07 -5.91 2.96
N TRP A 39 -3.64 -7.08 2.70
CA TRP A 39 -4.54 -7.75 3.63
C TRP A 39 -3.77 -8.49 4.75
N LYS A 40 -4.30 -8.46 5.98
CA LYS A 40 -3.68 -9.10 7.16
C LYS A 40 -3.89 -10.63 7.18
N SER A 41 -5.08 -11.10 6.82
CA SER A 41 -5.52 -12.47 7.08
C SER A 41 -6.26 -13.14 5.93
N TYR A 42 -6.13 -12.64 4.70
CA TYR A 42 -6.90 -13.18 3.58
C TYR A 42 -6.47 -14.62 3.28
N LYS A 43 -7.32 -15.58 3.68
CA LYS A 43 -7.28 -16.98 3.29
C LYS A 43 -8.23 -17.09 2.10
N TYR A 44 -7.69 -17.31 0.91
CA TYR A 44 -8.52 -17.56 -0.26
C TYR A 44 -8.80 -19.06 -0.33
N ASP A 45 -10.07 -19.43 -0.24
CA ASP A 45 -10.57 -20.80 -0.16
C ASP A 45 -11.42 -21.22 -1.38
N GLY A 46 -11.46 -20.42 -2.44
CA GLY A 46 -12.37 -20.63 -3.59
C GLY A 46 -11.69 -20.64 -4.96
N SER A 47 -12.23 -21.45 -5.85
CA SER A 47 -11.74 -21.87 -7.17
C SER A 47 -11.90 -20.87 -8.33
N ASP A 48 -11.99 -19.57 -8.05
CA ASP A 48 -12.23 -18.57 -9.11
C ASP A 48 -10.93 -18.01 -9.69
N ASN A 49 -10.66 -18.39 -10.94
CA ASN A 49 -9.50 -17.99 -11.76
C ASN A 49 -9.54 -16.53 -12.23
N THR A 50 -10.13 -15.60 -11.47
CA THR A 50 -9.94 -14.16 -11.73
C THR A 50 -8.60 -13.70 -11.14
N GLY A 51 -7.52 -14.18 -11.76
CA GLY A 51 -6.16 -13.62 -11.87
C GLY A 51 -5.70 -12.57 -10.86
N PHE A 52 -5.98 -12.74 -9.57
CA PHE A 52 -5.35 -11.96 -8.53
C PHE A 52 -3.97 -12.58 -8.30
N PRO A 53 -2.85 -11.83 -8.38
CA PRO A 53 -1.53 -12.36 -8.06
C PRO A 53 -1.44 -12.57 -6.55
N TYR A 54 -2.14 -13.59 -6.06
CA TYR A 54 -2.05 -14.07 -4.71
C TYR A 54 -1.18 -15.32 -4.72
N ASP A 55 -0.06 -15.22 -4.04
CA ASP A 55 0.77 -16.35 -3.70
C ASP A 55 0.61 -16.54 -2.19
N SER A 56 -0.14 -17.57 -1.77
CA SER A 56 -0.41 -17.90 -0.36
C SER A 56 0.87 -18.14 0.46
N SER A 57 1.99 -18.41 -0.22
CA SER A 57 3.30 -18.55 0.42
C SER A 57 3.96 -17.20 0.72
N LYS A 58 3.56 -16.10 0.05
CA LYS A 58 4.20 -14.79 0.15
C LYS A 58 3.43 -13.86 1.08
N LYS A 59 3.66 -14.01 2.40
CA LYS A 59 3.19 -13.13 3.49
C LYS A 59 3.75 -11.69 3.45
N GLY A 60 3.90 -11.06 2.27
CA GLY A 60 4.56 -9.78 2.09
C GLY A 60 4.16 -9.00 0.83
N VAL A 61 3.15 -9.45 0.09
CA VAL A 61 2.72 -8.77 -1.15
C VAL A 61 1.95 -7.49 -0.82
N TRP A 62 2.29 -6.43 -1.55
CA TRP A 62 1.61 -5.14 -1.48
C TRP A 62 1.01 -4.83 -2.85
N PHE A 63 -0.26 -4.44 -2.86
CA PHE A 63 -1.00 -4.03 -4.05
C PHE A 63 -0.86 -2.54 -4.22
N MET A 64 -0.21 -2.12 -5.30
CA MET A 64 0.15 -0.73 -5.53
C MET A 64 -1.07 0.08 -5.98
N ILE A 65 -1.32 1.20 -5.30
CA ILE A 65 -2.28 2.19 -5.74
C ILE A 65 -1.63 3.00 -6.88
N PRO A 66 -2.35 3.29 -7.98
CA PRO A 66 -1.84 4.17 -9.03
C PRO A 66 -1.32 5.49 -8.45
N ILE A 67 -0.15 5.94 -8.90
CA ILE A 67 0.55 7.09 -8.31
C ILE A 67 -0.34 8.35 -8.30
N HIS A 68 -1.08 8.59 -9.38
CA HIS A 68 -2.00 9.74 -9.51
C HIS A 68 -3.19 9.69 -8.54
N LEU A 69 -3.54 8.51 -8.01
CA LEU A 69 -4.62 8.34 -7.02
C LEU A 69 -4.11 8.25 -5.58
N SER A 70 -2.80 8.07 -5.40
CA SER A 70 -2.21 7.71 -4.11
C SER A 70 -2.48 8.76 -3.04
N ALA A 71 -2.32 10.06 -3.37
CA ALA A 71 -2.58 11.14 -2.41
C ALA A 71 -4.07 11.20 -2.03
N ALA A 72 -4.97 11.17 -3.02
CA ALA A 72 -6.42 11.20 -2.77
C ALA A 72 -6.88 10.00 -1.93
N PHE A 73 -6.34 8.81 -2.20
CA PHE A 73 -6.60 7.63 -1.39
C PHE A 73 -6.13 7.78 0.06
N LEU A 74 -4.94 8.33 0.29
CA LEU A 74 -4.46 8.57 1.67
C LEU A 74 -5.31 9.61 2.41
N GLU A 75 -5.83 10.63 1.72
CA GLU A 75 -6.73 11.62 2.31
C GLU A 75 -8.01 10.98 2.86
N THR A 76 -8.54 9.92 2.22
CA THR A 76 -9.74 9.21 2.73
C THR A 76 -9.50 8.46 4.04
N LEU A 77 -8.23 8.28 4.44
CA LEU A 77 -7.87 7.61 5.70
C LEU A 77 -7.73 8.61 6.86
N LYS A 78 -7.81 9.92 6.62
CA LYS A 78 -7.74 10.93 7.68
C LYS A 78 -8.91 10.80 8.65
N GLY A 79 -8.64 11.07 9.93
CA GLY A 79 -9.63 10.96 11.00
C GLY A 79 -9.98 9.52 11.40
N ASN A 80 -9.46 8.51 10.70
CA ASN A 80 -9.63 7.13 11.11
C ASN A 80 -8.71 6.78 12.30
N LYS A 81 -9.24 6.10 13.33
CA LYS A 81 -8.49 5.70 14.53
C LYS A 81 -7.31 4.75 14.26
N TYR A 82 -7.32 4.06 13.12
CA TYR A 82 -6.26 3.14 12.71
C TYR A 82 -5.15 3.83 11.90
N SER A 83 -5.30 5.12 11.61
CA SER A 83 -4.33 5.91 10.86
C SER A 83 -3.19 6.41 11.75
N LYS A 84 -1.96 6.28 11.25
CA LYS A 84 -0.76 6.82 11.91
C LYS A 84 -0.59 8.27 11.45
N LYS A 85 -1.29 9.18 12.13
CA LYS A 85 -1.52 10.58 11.71
C LYS A 85 -0.28 11.27 11.11
N ASP A 86 0.82 11.33 11.85
CA ASP A 86 2.04 12.04 11.39
C ASP A 86 2.66 11.39 10.14
N ALA A 87 2.68 10.06 10.10
CA ALA A 87 3.19 9.32 8.95
C ALA A 87 2.28 9.50 7.72
N LEU A 88 0.96 9.53 7.93
CA LEU A 88 -0.04 9.75 6.89
C LEU A 88 0.05 11.16 6.31
N ASP A 89 0.11 12.18 7.16
CA ASP A 89 0.21 13.58 6.73
C ASP A 89 1.51 13.84 5.97
N ASN A 90 2.63 13.29 6.45
CA ASN A 90 3.91 13.38 5.74
C ASN A 90 3.87 12.63 4.39
N ALA A 91 3.26 11.45 4.32
CA ALA A 91 3.10 10.71 3.08
C ALA A 91 2.28 11.50 2.05
N ILE A 92 1.15 12.08 2.47
CA ILE A 92 0.31 12.92 1.60
C ILE A 92 1.09 14.12 1.06
N LYS A 93 1.85 14.80 1.91
CA LYS A 93 2.70 15.94 1.52
C LYS A 93 3.69 15.52 0.42
N LEU A 94 4.49 14.48 0.66
CA LEU A 94 5.48 13.99 -0.28
C LEU A 94 4.87 13.54 -1.62
N LEU A 95 3.68 12.92 -1.58
CA LEU A 95 2.96 12.49 -2.79
C LEU A 95 2.44 13.67 -3.62
N LYS A 96 2.06 14.78 -2.98
CA LYS A 96 1.63 16.01 -3.66
C LYS A 96 2.79 16.80 -4.24
N GLU A 97 3.94 16.82 -3.56
CA GLU A 97 5.15 17.52 -4.02
C GLU A 97 5.85 16.81 -5.19
N GLN A 98 5.66 15.50 -5.37
CA GLN A 98 6.27 14.74 -6.48
C GLN A 98 5.45 14.75 -7.78
N ASN A 99 4.20 15.21 -7.73
CA ASN A 99 3.29 15.28 -8.88
C ASN A 99 3.38 16.66 -9.52
#